data_AF-A0A2A2WL80-F1
#
_entry.id   AF-A0A2A2WL80-F1
#
_cell.length_a   1.000
_cell.length_b   1.000
_cell.length_c   1.000
_cell.angle_alpha   90.00
_cell.angle_beta   90.00
_cell.angle_gamma   90.00
#
_symmetry.space_group_name_H-M   'P 1'
#
loop_
_entity.id
_entity.type
_entity.pdbx_description
1 polymer ?
#
loop_
_entity_poly.entity_id
_entity_poly.type
_entity_poly.pdbx_seq_one_letter_code
_entity_poly.pdbx_strand_id
1 'polypeptide(L)'
;MPGQWPEELLSREGIVDAALRVVERDGADKLTLRKVAAELDTGPVSLYVYVRNVTVLHALLADRLLADLDLGWDGPSRGGSASTG
;
A
#
# COMPACT_ATOMS: atom_id res chain seq x y z
N MET A 1 25.78 -16.05 -4.52
CA MET A 1 25.83 -15.83 -3.05
C MET A 1 24.40 -15.55 -2.60
N PRO A 2 23.79 -16.27 -1.63
CA PRO A 2 22.54 -15.80 -1.03
C PRO A 2 22.88 -14.93 0.20
N GLY A 3 22.21 -13.79 0.36
CA GLY A 3 22.36 -12.96 1.56
C GLY A 3 22.72 -11.49 1.34
N GLN A 4 22.20 -10.85 0.29
CA GLN A 4 22.16 -9.39 0.23
C GLN A 4 20.73 -8.93 -0.07
N TRP A 5 19.79 -9.24 0.82
CA TRP A 5 18.61 -8.37 0.89
C TRP A 5 19.10 -7.15 1.66
N PRO A 6 19.22 -5.97 1.02
CA PRO A 6 19.35 -4.76 1.81
C PRO A 6 18.14 -4.77 2.76
N GLU A 7 18.33 -4.56 4.06
CA GLU A 7 17.24 -4.63 5.05
C GLU A 7 16.03 -3.75 4.65
N GLU A 8 16.25 -2.77 3.77
CA GLU A 8 15.24 -2.01 3.04
C GLU A 8 14.18 -2.83 2.28
N LEU A 9 14.50 -3.99 1.70
CA LEU A 9 13.50 -4.79 0.96
C LEU A 9 12.54 -5.56 1.88
N LEU A 10 13.00 -5.90 3.08
CA LEU A 10 12.15 -6.44 4.15
C LEU A 10 11.66 -5.33 5.08
N SER A 11 11.66 -4.08 4.64
CA SER A 11 10.94 -3.02 5.34
C SER A 11 9.43 -3.12 5.09
N ARG A 12 8.64 -2.44 5.92
CA ARG A 12 7.20 -2.32 5.69
C ARG A 12 6.89 -1.69 4.33
N GLU A 13 7.68 -0.72 3.88
CA GLU A 13 7.53 -0.10 2.55
C GLU A 13 7.88 -1.08 1.43
N GLY A 14 9.00 -1.79 1.52
CA GLY A 14 9.37 -2.80 0.52
C GLY A 14 8.32 -3.90 0.34
N ILE A 15 7.65 -4.28 1.44
CA ILE A 15 6.54 -5.24 1.41
C ILE A 15 5.30 -4.65 0.73
N VAL A 16 4.98 -3.37 0.96
CA VAL A 16 3.85 -2.69 0.31
C VAL A 16 4.10 -2.51 -1.18
N ASP A 17 5.32 -2.16 -1.59
CA ASP A 17 5.70 -2.03 -2.99
C ASP A 17 5.61 -3.36 -3.74
N ALA A 18 6.08 -4.44 -3.12
CA ALA A 18 5.93 -5.79 -3.68
C ALA A 18 4.45 -6.20 -3.78
N ALA A 19 3.65 -5.87 -2.76
CA ALA A 19 2.22 -6.11 -2.80
C ALA A 19 1.54 -5.34 -3.95
N LEU A 20 1.92 -4.09 -4.19
CA LEU A 20 1.42 -3.29 -5.30
C LEU A 20 1.73 -3.93 -6.65
N ARG A 21 2.96 -4.40 -6.88
CA ARG A 21 3.33 -5.12 -8.11
C ARG A 21 2.50 -6.39 -8.34
N VAL A 22 2.19 -7.12 -7.26
CA VAL A 22 1.29 -8.29 -7.34
C VAL A 22 -0.13 -7.86 -7.73
N VAL A 23 -0.63 -6.78 -7.15
CA VAL A 23 -1.98 -6.25 -7.45
C VAL A 23 -2.07 -5.75 -8.89
N GLU A 24 -1.08 -5.02 -9.38
CA GLU A 24 -1.02 -4.52 -10.76
C GLU A 24 -1.02 -5.66 -11.78
N ARG A 25 -0.33 -6.76 -11.47
CA ARG A 25 -0.21 -7.92 -12.37
C ARG A 25 -1.41 -8.86 -12.30
N ASP A 26 -1.89 -9.17 -11.09
CA ASP A 26 -2.82 -10.28 -10.86
C ASP A 26 -4.22 -9.82 -10.40
N GLY A 27 -4.38 -8.54 -10.04
CA GLY A 27 -5.59 -8.01 -9.40
C GLY A 27 -5.59 -8.10 -7.87
N ALA A 28 -6.30 -7.19 -7.22
CA ALA A 28 -6.33 -7.05 -5.75
C ALA A 28 -6.97 -8.23 -5.02
N ASP A 29 -7.91 -8.93 -5.66
CA ASP A 29 -8.58 -10.13 -5.14
C ASP A 29 -7.64 -11.34 -5.10
N LYS A 30 -6.56 -11.31 -5.89
CA LYS A 30 -5.56 -12.39 -5.96
C LYS A 30 -4.35 -12.16 -5.05
N LEU A 31 -4.34 -11.07 -4.27
CA LEU A 31 -3.25 -10.73 -3.37
C LEU A 31 -3.17 -11.74 -2.21
N THR A 32 -1.98 -12.30 -1.97
CA THR A 32 -1.72 -13.21 -0.85
C THR A 32 -0.30 -13.02 -0.33
N LEU A 33 -0.06 -13.33 0.95
CA LEU A 33 1.29 -13.28 1.53
C LEU A 33 2.29 -14.16 0.78
N ARG A 34 1.85 -15.30 0.23
CA ARG A 34 2.73 -16.20 -0.53
C ARG A 34 3.22 -15.56 -1.82
N LYS A 35 2.34 -14.86 -2.54
CA LYS A 35 2.71 -14.15 -3.78
C LYS A 35 3.65 -12.99 -3.50
N VAL A 36 3.42 -12.26 -2.40
CA VAL A 36 4.29 -11.17 -1.98
C VAL A 36 5.67 -11.70 -1.56
N ALA A 37 5.72 -12.83 -0.85
CA ALA A 37 6.98 -13.48 -0.49
C ALA A 37 7.77 -13.91 -1.73
N ALA A 38 7.07 -14.49 -2.72
CA ALA A 38 7.68 -14.87 -3.99
C ALA A 38 8.19 -13.65 -4.79
N GLU A 39 7.45 -12.55 -4.79
CA GLU A 39 7.87 -11.28 -5.40
C GLU A 39 9.14 -10.70 -4.75
N LEU A 40 9.34 -10.94 -3.46
CA LEU A 40 10.51 -10.50 -2.69
C LEU A 40 11.65 -11.52 -2.65
N ASP A 41 11.53 -12.65 -3.36
CA ASP A 41 12.47 -13.79 -3.32
C ASP A 41 12.79 -14.25 -1.87
N THR A 42 11.75 -14.25 -1.01
CA THR A 42 11.89 -14.60 0.41
C THR A 42 10.89 -15.67 0.83
N GLY A 43 11.12 -16.26 2.01
CA GLY A 43 10.20 -17.20 2.62
C GLY A 43 8.98 -16.48 3.25
N PRO A 44 7.77 -17.08 3.22
CA PRO A 44 6.58 -16.50 3.86
C PRO A 44 6.76 -16.24 5.37
N VAL A 45 7.60 -17.03 6.04
CA VAL A 45 7.91 -16.88 7.47
C VAL A 45 8.52 -15.49 7.76
N SER A 46 9.38 -15.00 6.87
CA SER A 46 10.03 -13.69 7.02
C SER A 46 9.04 -12.53 7.01
N LEU A 47 7.93 -12.67 6.26
CA LEU A 47 6.90 -11.63 6.17
C LEU A 47 6.06 -11.48 7.44
N TYR A 48 5.85 -12.56 8.19
CA TYR A 48 5.01 -12.51 9.40
C TYR A 48 5.56 -11.58 10.49
N VAL A 49 6.86 -11.28 10.47
CA VAL A 49 7.50 -10.30 11.36
C VAL A 49 6.97 -8.88 11.09
N TYR A 50 6.60 -8.58 9.85
CA TYR A 50 6.21 -7.23 9.41
C TYR A 50 4.71 -7.09 9.19
N VAL A 51 4.05 -8.16 8.71
CA VAL A 51 2.63 -8.16 8.34
C VAL A 51 1.96 -9.44 8.82
N ARG A 52 0.98 -9.31 9.71
CA ARG A 52 0.34 -10.46 10.37
C ARG A 52 -0.57 -11.28 9.47
N ASN A 53 -1.18 -10.66 8.46
CA ASN A 53 -2.11 -11.30 7.53
C ASN A 53 -2.33 -10.44 6.28
N VAL A 54 -3.03 -10.99 5.29
CA VAL A 54 -3.34 -10.30 4.03
C VAL A 54 -4.23 -9.07 4.24
N THR A 55 -5.13 -9.07 5.23
CA THR A 55 -6.00 -7.92 5.52
C THR A 55 -5.20 -6.69 5.93
N VAL A 56 -4.15 -6.87 6.75
CA VAL A 56 -3.22 -5.76 7.08
C VAL A 56 -2.49 -5.28 5.83
N LEU A 57 -2.14 -6.19 4.91
CA LEU A 57 -1.51 -5.83 3.65
C LEU A 57 -2.44 -4.98 2.77
N HIS A 58 -3.71 -5.35 2.67
CA HIS A 58 -4.74 -4.56 1.97
C HIS A 58 -4.92 -3.19 2.60
N ALA A 59 -4.95 -3.08 3.93
CA ALA A 59 -5.05 -1.80 4.61
C ALA A 59 -3.85 -0.89 4.30
N LEU A 60 -2.63 -1.44 4.32
CA LEU A 60 -1.43 -0.68 4.00
C LEU A 60 -1.39 -0.19 2.55
N LEU A 61 -1.84 -1.03 1.62
CA LEU A 61 -1.99 -0.66 0.21
C LEU A 61 -3.01 0.47 0.05
N ALA A 62 -4.15 0.39 0.73
CA ALA A 62 -5.15 1.44 0.72
C ALA A 62 -4.60 2.76 1.27
N ASP A 63 -3.92 2.73 2.43
CA ASP A 63 -3.29 3.91 3.02
C ASP A 63 -2.27 4.55 2.05
N ARG A 64 -1.42 3.73 1.41
CA ARG A 64 -0.42 4.20 0.45
C ARG A 64 -1.05 4.88 -0.77
N LEU A 65 -2.10 4.27 -1.33
CA LEU A 65 -2.81 4.79 -2.50
C LEU A 65 -3.61 6.05 -2.16
N LEU A 66 -4.25 6.08 -1.00
CA LEU A 66 -4.97 7.26 -0.51
C LEU A 66 -4.03 8.44 -0.27
N ALA A 67 -2.80 8.19 0.20
CA ALA A 67 -1.79 9.23 0.41
C ALA A 67 -1.32 9.89 -0.91
N ASP A 68 -1.43 9.18 -2.05
CA ASP A 68 -1.09 9.73 -3.37
C ASP A 68 -2.24 10.53 -4.00
N LEU A 69 -3.45 10.46 -3.44
CA LEU A 69 -4.58 11.26 -3.93
C LEU A 69 -4.46 12.71 -3.44
N ASP A 70 -4.47 13.65 -4.38
CA ASP A 70 -4.67 15.06 -4.06
C ASP A 70 -6.15 15.28 -3.69
N LEU A 71 -6.44 15.22 -2.39
CA LEU A 71 -7.79 15.38 -1.84
C LEU A 71 -8.20 16.86 -1.72
N GLY A 72 -7.87 17.68 -2.72
CA GLY A 72 -8.37 19.04 -2.86
C GLY A 72 -9.87 19.09 -2.61
N TRP A 73 -10.27 19.63 -1.45
CA TRP A 73 -11.67 19.73 -1.08
C TRP A 73 -12.28 20.95 -1.77
N ASP A 74 -13.01 20.71 -2.85
CA ASP A 74 -13.77 21.72 -3.59
C ASP A 74 -15.10 22.05 -2.91
N GLY A 75 -15.09 22.15 -1.57
CA GLY A 75 -16.29 22.40 -0.79
C GLY A 75 -17.08 23.58 -1.32
N PRO A 76 -18.42 23.58 -1.19
CA PRO A 76 -19.22 24.68 -1.70
C PRO A 76 -18.74 25.95 -1.04
N SER A 77 -18.07 26.81 -1.82
CA SER A 77 -17.74 28.17 -1.42
C SER A 77 -19.07 28.81 -1.07
N ARG A 78 -19.36 28.94 0.22
CA ARG A 78 -20.46 29.76 0.70
C ARG A 78 -20.09 31.18 0.33
N GLY A 79 -20.39 31.54 -0.91
CA GLY A 79 -20.29 32.89 -1.42
C GLY A 79 -21.05 33.78 -0.47
N GLY A 80 -20.33 34.67 0.20
CA GLY A 80 -20.92 35.81 0.87
C GLY A 80 -21.71 36.59 -0.19
N SER A 81 -23.02 36.55 -0.06
CA SER A 81 -23.94 37.33 -0.88
C SER A 81 -25.17 37.65 -0.03
N ALA A 82 -25.09 38.77 0.67
CA ALA A 82 -26.20 39.72 0.81
C ALA A 82 -25.69 41.01 1.49
N SER A 83 -24.91 41.79 0.73
CA SER A 83 -25.13 43.24 0.74
C SER A 83 -26.28 43.50 -0.24
N THR A 84 -27.44 43.96 0.23
CA THR A 84 -28.41 44.75 -0.55
C THR A 84 -29.40 45.36 0.45
N GLY A 85 -29.46 46.69 0.49
CA GLY A 85 -30.58 47.45 1.06
C GLY A 85 -30.31 48.12 2.39
#